data_AF-A0A8H6WVU0-F1
#
_entry.id   AF-A0A8H6WVU0-F1
#
_cell.length_a   1.000
_cell.length_b   1.000
_cell.length_c   1.000
_cell.angle_alpha   90.00
_cell.angle_beta   90.00
_cell.angle_gamma   90.00
#
_symmetry.space_group_name_H-M   'P 1'
#
loop_
_entity.id
_entity.type
_entity.pdbx_description
1 polymer ?
#
loop_
_entity_poly.entity_id
_entity_poly.type
_entity_poly.pdbx_seq_one_letter_code
_entity_poly.pdbx_strand_id
1 'polypeptide(L)'
;MPLLDIPEELVVAILLELPLHDLATLLKVGNWQLCDTISHSAAIQYHIQQQVARVRVNPLAFERGMSLTERSEALRTREQRWFGFSPSRRVDIILPASPDDIRGYTVDDLYIVRHRLDPLTLLGGSIDGVNLHGSQPRWRQIVESPTVVDFQVSSPSDLLLIVTRTPSPSLPNADIVQIECYQLSTGEPHPRQSATLDIGLILDELDPDTDVEVVGTRLAVALIFPEAVDTSNNLLYVLDWESGKPLRDPLPITTTAFTFIDANTLLLVSPRALKLVRCGAEDDGGVSFLLPALAPRCRMLPHTAQASSGLWSPITPNSNPPTRSRSPFLVDDNPLLVNSQFMLWTSRRNELLARFAAAASKVDIPFAEWGPASSRFLDLTSPWQNPCTSLAGQRYVSIAVEDHDTPVPVVVHDFTPTTVRRVRRLLADNPAALDSETAKIRIVEADANAPPSEQQQQQFHCPAIEPAERVVSQMAYVEITSTERFAFDAVHINNTCIIGDKVRGRDDDDDMIQVLYFG
;
A
#
# COMPACT_ATOMS: atom_id res chain seq x y z
N MET A 1 44.32 3.85 4.13
CA MET A 1 44.14 3.51 5.55
C MET A 1 43.18 2.32 5.61
N PRO A 2 43.56 1.19 6.20
CA PRO A 2 42.67 0.05 6.42
C PRO A 2 41.38 0.46 7.12
N LEU A 3 40.26 -0.17 6.76
CA LEU A 3 38.93 0.13 7.36
C LEU A 3 38.94 -0.04 8.89
N LEU A 4 39.70 -1.00 9.42
CA LEU A 4 39.75 -1.30 10.85
C LEU A 4 40.69 -0.40 11.65
N ASP A 5 41.39 0.52 10.99
CA ASP A 5 42.28 1.48 11.64
C ASP A 5 41.54 2.79 11.99
N ILE A 6 40.26 2.93 11.62
CA ILE A 6 39.43 4.08 12.03
C ILE A 6 38.80 3.84 13.42
N PRO A 7 38.40 4.91 14.14
CA PRO A 7 37.63 4.80 15.38
C PRO A 7 36.37 3.94 15.22
N GLU A 8 36.01 3.18 16.26
CA GLU A 8 34.88 2.25 16.25
C GLU A 8 33.56 2.94 15.92
N GLU A 9 33.37 4.19 16.35
CA GLU A 9 32.18 4.98 16.07
C GLU A 9 32.01 5.24 14.57
N LEU A 10 33.11 5.43 13.84
CA LEU A 10 33.09 5.57 12.38
C LEU A 10 32.82 4.23 11.69
N VAL A 11 33.33 3.13 12.23
CA VAL A 11 32.97 1.79 11.74
C VAL A 11 31.46 1.56 11.90
N VAL A 12 30.91 1.85 13.08
CA VAL A 12 29.47 1.72 13.35
C VAL A 12 28.65 2.60 12.41
N ALA A 13 29.05 3.87 12.21
CA ALA A 13 28.38 4.76 11.28
C ALA A 13 28.38 4.22 9.84
N ILE A 14 29.50 3.69 9.36
CA ILE A 14 29.58 3.06 8.03
C ILE A 14 28.66 1.84 7.95
N LEU A 15 28.64 0.98 8.97
CA LEU A 15 27.80 -0.22 9.00
C LEU A 15 26.31 0.09 9.04
N LEU A 16 25.90 1.20 9.65
CA LEU A 16 24.49 1.65 9.69
C LEU A 16 23.97 2.14 8.33
N GLU A 17 24.85 2.43 7.38
CA GLU A 17 24.49 2.80 6.00
C GLU A 17 24.36 1.57 5.08
N LEU A 18 24.73 0.37 5.56
CA LEU A 18 24.72 -0.84 4.75
C LEU A 18 23.36 -1.56 4.75
N PRO A 19 22.92 -2.12 3.61
CA PRO A 19 21.76 -2.99 3.55
C PRO A 19 22.03 -4.34 4.25
N LEU A 20 20.95 -5.04 4.63
CA LEU A 20 21.01 -6.29 5.39
C LEU A 20 21.90 -7.37 4.74
N HIS A 21 21.90 -7.44 3.41
CA HIS A 21 22.68 -8.42 2.67
C HIS A 21 24.19 -8.16 2.75
N ASP A 22 24.61 -6.90 2.81
CA ASP A 22 26.01 -6.51 2.97
C ASP A 22 26.47 -6.78 4.40
N LEU A 23 25.66 -6.44 5.40
CA LEU A 23 25.92 -6.79 6.81
C LEU A 23 26.06 -8.30 6.98
N ALA A 24 25.18 -9.10 6.37
CA ALA A 24 25.26 -10.55 6.39
C ALA A 24 26.51 -11.08 5.65
N THR A 25 26.97 -10.40 4.61
CA THR A 25 28.20 -10.75 3.88
C THR A 25 29.43 -10.46 4.73
N LEU A 26 29.48 -9.33 5.42
CA LEU A 26 30.58 -8.98 6.34
C LEU A 26 30.72 -10.01 7.48
N LEU A 27 29.61 -10.51 8.03
CA LEU A 27 29.64 -11.59 9.01
C LEU A 27 30.26 -12.89 8.45
N LYS A 28 30.14 -13.15 7.14
CA LYS A 28 30.71 -14.35 6.49
C LYS A 28 32.20 -14.20 6.16
N VAL A 29 32.71 -12.98 6.05
CA VAL A 29 34.16 -12.74 5.83
C VAL A 29 34.99 -13.29 7.00
N GLY A 30 34.39 -13.45 8.19
CA GLY A 30 35.05 -14.06 9.35
C GLY A 30 36.02 -13.13 10.06
N ASN A 31 35.89 -11.81 9.86
CA ASN A 31 36.66 -10.83 10.61
C ASN A 31 36.06 -10.68 12.02
N TRP A 32 36.80 -11.10 13.05
CA TRP A 32 36.28 -11.13 14.42
C TRP A 32 35.85 -9.76 14.95
N GLN A 33 36.56 -8.68 14.60
CA GLN A 33 36.24 -7.33 15.06
C GLN A 33 34.95 -6.83 14.43
N LEU A 34 34.76 -7.00 13.12
CA LEU A 34 33.48 -6.69 12.47
C LEU A 34 32.35 -7.56 12.98
N CYS A 35 32.60 -8.86 13.19
CA CYS A 35 31.60 -9.76 13.78
C CYS A 35 31.19 -9.32 15.18
N ASP A 36 32.15 -8.90 16.01
CA ASP A 36 31.93 -8.42 17.36
C ASP A 36 31.13 -7.11 17.35
N THR A 37 31.56 -6.12 16.57
CA THR A 37 30.87 -4.83 16.41
C THR A 37 29.44 -5.03 15.89
N ILE A 38 29.24 -5.84 14.85
CA ILE A 38 27.91 -6.11 14.30
C ILE A 38 27.03 -6.81 15.35
N SER A 39 27.56 -7.79 16.08
CA SER A 39 26.77 -8.62 17.01
C SER A 39 26.43 -7.91 18.33
N HIS A 40 27.32 -7.04 18.82
CA HIS A 40 27.20 -6.45 20.16
C HIS A 40 26.84 -4.96 20.16
N SER A 41 26.96 -4.24 19.04
CA SER A 41 26.50 -2.85 18.95
C SER A 41 24.96 -2.79 18.97
N ALA A 42 24.40 -2.16 20.02
CA ALA A 42 22.96 -1.96 20.14
C ALA A 42 22.37 -1.18 18.95
N ALA A 43 23.13 -0.24 18.36
CA ALA A 43 22.70 0.53 17.21
C ALA A 43 22.58 -0.35 15.96
N ILE A 44 23.59 -1.18 15.68
CA ILE A 44 23.59 -2.08 14.53
C ILE A 44 22.52 -3.17 14.71
N GLN A 45 22.41 -3.75 15.90
CA GLN A 45 21.39 -4.76 16.19
C GLN A 45 19.97 -4.20 16.04
N TYR A 46 19.72 -2.98 16.51
CA TYR A 46 18.45 -2.31 16.30
C TYR A 46 18.20 -2.05 14.81
N HIS A 47 19.19 -1.55 14.08
CA HIS A 47 19.11 -1.31 12.63
C HIS A 47 18.81 -2.60 11.83
N ILE A 48 19.46 -3.72 12.18
CA ILE A 48 19.18 -5.03 11.59
C ILE A 48 17.72 -5.43 11.87
N GLN A 49 17.24 -5.29 13.11
CA GLN A 49 15.84 -5.61 13.44
C GLN A 49 14.86 -4.74 12.65
N GLN A 50 15.18 -3.45 12.48
CA GLN A 50 14.40 -2.52 11.66
C GLN A 50 14.33 -2.96 10.19
N GLN A 51 15.47 -3.30 9.58
CA GLN A 51 15.50 -3.81 8.20
C GLN A 51 14.78 -5.15 8.07
N VAL A 52 14.91 -6.04 9.06
CA VAL A 52 14.23 -7.35 9.11
C VAL A 52 12.71 -7.21 9.20
N ALA A 53 12.22 -6.28 10.02
CA ALA A 53 10.80 -5.97 10.19
C ALA A 53 10.29 -4.96 9.14
N ARG A 54 11.17 -4.49 8.24
CA ARG A 54 10.89 -3.47 7.22
C ARG A 54 10.27 -2.19 7.78
N VAL A 55 10.72 -1.78 8.96
CA VAL A 55 10.27 -0.56 9.63
C VAL A 55 11.40 0.44 9.82
N ARG A 56 11.11 1.73 9.63
CA ARG A 56 11.98 2.85 10.00
C ARG A 56 11.84 3.20 11.48
N VAL A 57 12.64 4.17 11.94
CA VAL A 57 12.63 4.59 13.34
C VAL A 57 11.37 5.40 13.64
N ASN A 58 10.67 5.05 14.73
CA ASN A 58 9.62 5.90 15.26
C ASN A 58 10.24 7.20 15.81
N PRO A 59 9.98 8.39 15.22
CA PRO A 59 10.52 9.65 15.72
C PRO A 59 10.07 9.94 17.15
N LEU A 60 8.87 9.50 17.54
CA LEU A 60 8.34 9.67 18.90
C LEU A 60 9.15 8.89 19.94
N ALA A 61 9.81 7.80 19.56
CA ALA A 61 10.68 7.06 20.47
C ALA A 61 11.91 7.90 20.87
N PHE A 62 12.42 8.75 19.98
CA PHE A 62 13.47 9.73 20.31
C PHE A 62 12.93 10.85 21.18
N GLU A 63 11.77 11.42 20.85
CA GLU A 63 11.16 12.49 21.66
C GLU A 63 10.86 12.03 23.10
N ARG A 64 10.50 10.75 23.29
CA ARG A 64 10.29 10.13 24.61
C ARG A 64 11.59 9.75 25.33
N GLY A 65 12.75 9.95 24.71
CA GLY A 65 14.04 9.61 25.31
C GLY A 65 14.28 8.10 25.47
N MET A 66 13.60 7.24 24.70
CA MET A 66 13.80 5.79 24.78
C MET A 66 15.23 5.43 24.35
N SER A 67 15.91 4.61 25.13
CA SER A 67 17.20 3.99 24.79
C SER A 67 17.06 3.06 23.59
N LEU A 68 18.19 2.72 22.93
CA LEU A 68 18.19 1.76 21.82
C LEU A 68 17.70 0.37 22.26
N THR A 69 18.01 -0.04 23.49
CA THR A 69 17.54 -1.31 24.06
C THR A 69 16.03 -1.31 24.22
N GLU A 70 15.43 -0.26 24.78
CA GLU A 70 13.97 -0.15 24.92
C GLU A 70 13.26 -0.15 23.56
N ARG A 71 13.86 0.50 22.55
CA ARG A 71 13.31 0.51 21.18
C ARG A 71 13.40 -0.86 20.52
N SER A 72 14.52 -1.56 20.71
CA SER A 72 14.69 -2.94 20.24
C SER A 72 13.65 -3.85 20.85
N GLU A 73 13.41 -3.72 22.16
CA GLU A 73 12.41 -4.52 22.86
C GLU A 73 10.98 -4.19 22.44
N ALA A 74 10.67 -2.90 22.25
CA ALA A 74 9.38 -2.45 21.72
C ALA A 74 9.13 -3.02 20.31
N LEU A 75 10.14 -3.01 19.44
CA LEU A 75 10.05 -3.57 18.10
C LEU A 75 9.82 -5.09 18.14
N ARG A 76 10.58 -5.83 18.96
CA ARG A 76 10.38 -7.28 19.12
C ARG A 76 8.98 -7.60 19.64
N THR A 77 8.51 -6.84 20.63
CA THR A 77 7.17 -7.00 21.20
C THR A 77 6.11 -6.75 20.13
N ARG A 78 6.25 -5.70 19.32
CA ARG A 78 5.36 -5.41 18.19
C ARG A 78 5.34 -6.57 17.17
N GLU A 79 6.50 -7.04 16.74
CA GLU A 79 6.58 -8.15 15.77
C GLU A 79 6.04 -9.48 16.35
N GLN A 80 6.19 -9.72 17.65
CA GLN A 80 5.56 -10.87 18.32
C GLN A 80 4.04 -10.76 18.34
N ARG A 81 3.49 -9.57 18.58
CA ARG A 81 2.04 -9.34 18.55
C ARG A 81 1.45 -9.53 17.16
N TRP A 82 2.12 -9.02 16.11
CA TRP A 82 1.74 -9.28 14.72
C TRP A 82 1.76 -10.78 14.43
N PHE A 83 2.86 -11.46 14.79
CA PHE A 83 3.01 -12.90 14.57
C PHE A 83 1.91 -13.72 15.25
N GLY A 84 1.52 -13.37 16.48
CA GLY A 84 0.49 -14.08 17.24
C GLY A 84 -0.93 -13.54 17.10
N PHE A 85 -1.19 -12.55 16.23
CA PHE A 85 -2.47 -11.81 16.18
C PHE A 85 -2.95 -11.37 17.58
N SER A 86 -2.06 -10.77 18.38
CA SER A 86 -2.36 -10.35 19.75
C SER A 86 -2.36 -8.83 19.87
N PRO A 87 -3.45 -8.12 19.51
CA PRO A 87 -3.50 -6.68 19.63
C PRO A 87 -3.36 -6.25 21.09
N SER A 88 -2.51 -5.24 21.32
CA SER A 88 -2.24 -4.64 22.61
C SER A 88 -3.38 -3.78 23.15
N ARG A 89 -4.21 -3.25 22.25
CA ARG A 89 -5.33 -2.37 22.56
C ARG A 89 -6.37 -2.44 21.46
N ARG A 90 -7.63 -2.22 21.82
CA ARG A 90 -8.76 -2.03 20.90
C ARG A 90 -9.42 -0.70 21.18
N VAL A 91 -9.86 -0.03 20.13
CA VAL A 91 -10.59 1.24 20.24
C VAL A 91 -11.69 1.24 19.19
N ASP A 92 -12.92 1.44 19.64
CA ASP A 92 -14.06 1.67 18.75
C ASP A 92 -14.22 3.19 18.55
N ILE A 93 -14.41 3.61 17.30
CA ILE A 93 -14.53 5.00 16.90
C ILE A 93 -15.79 5.14 16.06
N ILE A 94 -16.76 5.89 16.57
CA ILE A 94 -18.01 6.19 15.85
C ILE A 94 -17.68 7.10 14.67
N LEU A 95 -18.21 6.79 13.49
CA LEU A 95 -18.02 7.59 12.28
C LEU A 95 -18.81 8.91 12.36
N PRO A 96 -18.32 10.00 11.74
CA PRO A 96 -18.96 11.31 11.86
C PRO A 96 -20.28 11.42 11.08
N ALA A 97 -20.50 10.56 10.08
CA ALA A 97 -21.68 10.54 9.22
C ALA A 97 -22.00 9.12 8.71
N SER A 98 -23.22 8.94 8.20
CA SER A 98 -23.72 7.67 7.67
C SER A 98 -22.95 7.24 6.39
N PRO A 99 -22.68 5.93 6.21
CA PRO A 99 -21.65 5.38 5.34
C PRO A 99 -22.02 5.21 3.87
N ASP A 100 -23.13 5.82 3.41
CA ASP A 100 -23.64 5.59 2.05
C ASP A 100 -22.62 5.90 0.92
N ASP A 101 -21.46 6.51 1.23
CA ASP A 101 -20.26 6.51 0.36
C ASP A 101 -18.96 6.81 1.14
N ILE A 102 -18.59 5.99 2.14
CA ILE A 102 -17.29 6.17 2.84
C ILE A 102 -16.16 5.48 2.09
N ARG A 103 -15.21 6.30 1.60
CA ARG A 103 -13.88 5.83 1.21
C ARG A 103 -12.87 6.14 2.31
N GLY A 104 -12.41 5.09 2.99
CA GLY A 104 -11.41 5.14 4.04
C GLY A 104 -9.97 4.98 3.50
N TYR A 105 -9.12 5.94 3.82
CA TYR A 105 -7.68 5.90 3.55
C TYR A 105 -6.89 5.85 4.85
N THR A 106 -5.98 4.89 4.96
CA THR A 106 -4.98 4.85 6.03
C THR A 106 -3.67 5.40 5.50
N VAL A 107 -3.29 6.58 5.98
CA VAL A 107 -1.93 7.09 5.79
C VAL A 107 -1.31 7.21 7.16
N ASP A 108 -0.30 6.37 7.40
CA ASP A 108 0.37 6.32 8.67
C ASP A 108 -0.60 6.02 9.82
N ASP A 109 -0.58 6.84 10.88
CA ASP A 109 -1.53 6.77 12.00
C ASP A 109 -2.77 7.66 11.78
N LEU A 110 -3.03 8.12 10.56
CA LEU A 110 -4.22 8.90 10.21
C LEU A 110 -5.18 8.02 9.40
N TYR A 111 -6.42 7.93 9.86
CA TYR A 111 -7.52 7.38 9.08
C TYR A 111 -8.37 8.53 8.56
N ILE A 112 -8.54 8.60 7.24
CA ILE A 112 -9.23 9.69 6.57
C ILE A 112 -10.41 9.11 5.84
N VAL A 113 -11.56 9.75 6.01
CA VAL A 113 -12.79 9.38 5.32
C VAL A 113 -13.28 10.58 4.53
N ARG A 114 -13.75 10.30 3.32
CA ARG A 114 -14.70 11.19 2.64
C ARG A 114 -16.10 10.75 3.01
N HIS A 115 -16.98 11.70 3.29
CA HIS A 115 -18.41 11.44 3.38
C HIS A 115 -19.18 12.47 2.55
N ARG A 116 -20.34 12.08 2.02
CA ARG A 116 -21.27 12.98 1.32
C ARG A 116 -22.13 13.74 2.32
N LEU A 117 -22.34 15.04 2.07
CA LEU A 117 -23.15 15.88 2.95
C LEU A 117 -24.66 15.68 2.74
N ASP A 118 -25.07 15.37 1.51
CA ASP A 118 -26.46 15.09 1.16
C ASP A 118 -26.50 13.91 0.16
N PRO A 119 -27.13 12.76 0.51
CA PRO A 119 -27.23 11.61 -0.38
C PRO A 119 -28.00 11.91 -1.68
N LEU A 120 -28.88 12.92 -1.66
CA LEU A 120 -29.74 13.28 -2.79
C LEU A 120 -29.06 14.26 -3.75
N THR A 121 -28.11 15.06 -3.26
CA THR A 121 -27.30 15.90 -4.13
C THR A 121 -25.96 15.24 -4.36
N LEU A 122 -25.61 14.93 -5.61
CA LEU A 122 -24.26 14.51 -6.01
C LEU A 122 -23.18 15.58 -5.71
N LEU A 123 -23.56 16.69 -5.06
CA LEU A 123 -22.76 17.86 -4.76
C LEU A 123 -22.61 17.96 -3.24
N GLY A 124 -21.37 17.87 -2.77
CA GLY A 124 -21.02 18.13 -1.38
C GLY A 124 -20.38 16.94 -0.70
N GLY A 125 -19.11 17.10 -0.36
CA GLY A 125 -18.40 16.16 0.50
C GLY A 125 -17.57 16.90 1.53
N SER A 126 -17.35 16.24 2.66
CA SER A 126 -16.29 16.66 3.56
C SER A 126 -15.30 15.52 3.76
N ILE A 127 -14.07 15.92 4.04
CA ILE A 127 -12.96 15.02 4.32
C ILE A 127 -12.65 15.18 5.80
N ASP A 128 -12.88 14.12 6.57
CA ASP A 128 -12.51 14.06 7.98
C ASP A 128 -11.31 13.16 8.19
N GLY A 129 -10.46 13.52 9.13
CA GLY A 129 -9.38 12.67 9.60
C GLY A 129 -9.50 12.37 11.08
N VAL A 130 -9.09 11.17 11.47
CA VAL A 130 -8.90 10.78 12.87
C VAL A 130 -7.50 10.26 13.08
N ASN A 131 -6.79 10.89 14.02
CA ASN A 131 -5.47 10.41 14.43
C ASN A 131 -5.64 9.20 15.36
N LEU A 132 -5.21 8.04 14.88
CA LEU A 132 -5.23 6.77 15.60
C LEU A 132 -4.16 6.73 16.71
N HIS A 133 -3.13 7.56 16.60
CA HIS A 133 -2.14 7.73 17.65
C HIS A 133 -2.70 8.63 18.78
N GLY A 134 -3.32 7.99 19.77
CA GLY A 134 -3.77 8.67 20.98
C GLY A 134 -4.54 7.74 21.91
N SER A 135 -4.82 8.19 23.14
CA SER A 135 -5.75 7.51 24.05
C SER A 135 -7.22 7.77 23.69
N GLN A 136 -7.50 8.87 22.99
CA GLN A 136 -8.85 9.27 22.58
C GLN A 136 -8.79 9.81 21.14
N PRO A 137 -8.92 8.96 20.12
CA PRO A 137 -9.06 9.41 18.75
C PRO A 137 -10.30 10.31 18.62
N ARG A 138 -10.15 11.43 17.92
CA ARG A 138 -11.25 12.37 17.65
C ARG A 138 -11.22 12.75 16.17
N TRP A 139 -12.39 12.70 15.56
CA TRP A 139 -12.59 13.22 14.21
C TRP A 139 -12.31 14.71 14.17
N ARG A 140 -11.69 15.11 13.07
CA ARG A 140 -11.45 16.50 12.71
C ARG A 140 -11.79 16.63 11.24
N GLN A 141 -12.69 17.55 10.93
CA GLN A 141 -12.90 18.00 9.56
C GLN A 141 -11.62 18.68 9.06
N ILE A 142 -11.08 18.15 7.96
CA ILE A 142 -9.88 18.68 7.31
C ILE A 142 -10.29 19.69 6.25
N VAL A 143 -11.20 19.29 5.35
CA VAL A 143 -11.73 20.16 4.28
C VAL A 143 -13.21 19.87 4.06
N GLU A 144 -13.98 20.92 3.79
CA GLU A 144 -15.36 20.85 3.33
C GLU A 144 -15.44 21.49 1.94
N SER A 145 -15.94 20.76 0.96
CA SER A 145 -16.11 21.31 -0.39
C SER A 145 -17.39 20.79 -1.05
N PRO A 146 -18.15 21.66 -1.74
CA PRO A 146 -19.40 21.29 -2.40
C PRO A 146 -19.21 20.33 -3.59
N THR A 147 -17.97 20.01 -3.97
CA THR A 147 -17.67 19.36 -5.25
C THR A 147 -16.63 18.26 -5.16
N VAL A 148 -16.33 17.75 -3.96
CA VAL A 148 -15.36 16.66 -3.78
C VAL A 148 -15.80 15.42 -4.54
N VAL A 149 -15.01 15.00 -5.52
CA VAL A 149 -15.15 13.76 -6.29
C VAL A 149 -14.30 12.66 -5.67
N ASP A 150 -13.10 12.98 -5.23
CA ASP A 150 -12.14 12.03 -4.67
C ASP A 150 -11.02 12.75 -3.93
N PHE A 151 -10.13 12.01 -3.28
CA PHE A 151 -8.96 12.59 -2.62
C PHE A 151 -7.77 11.63 -2.58
N GLN A 152 -6.58 12.19 -2.49
CA GLN A 152 -5.34 11.45 -2.27
C GLN A 152 -4.46 12.15 -1.26
N VAL A 153 -3.67 11.37 -0.53
CA VAL A 153 -2.87 11.88 0.59
C VAL A 153 -1.41 11.44 0.52
N SER A 154 -0.52 12.37 0.86
CA SER A 154 0.92 12.16 0.96
C SER A 154 1.46 12.85 2.22
N SER A 155 1.53 12.06 3.29
CA SER A 155 2.15 12.47 4.56
C SER A 155 3.61 12.94 4.43
N PRO A 156 4.47 12.34 3.57
CA PRO A 156 5.81 12.85 3.27
C PRO A 156 5.88 14.32 2.88
N SER A 157 4.88 14.78 2.15
CA SER A 157 4.79 16.15 1.62
C SER A 157 3.83 17.03 2.41
N ASP A 158 3.26 16.52 3.51
CA ASP A 158 2.14 17.16 4.23
C ASP A 158 1.01 17.57 3.27
N LEU A 159 0.67 16.71 2.31
CA LEU A 159 -0.17 17.05 1.17
C LEU A 159 -1.48 16.24 1.19
N LEU A 160 -2.60 16.95 1.07
CA LEU A 160 -3.92 16.43 0.77
C LEU A 160 -4.35 17.00 -0.58
N LEU A 161 -4.53 16.13 -1.56
CA LEU A 161 -5.08 16.46 -2.88
C LEU A 161 -6.57 16.17 -2.87
N ILE A 162 -7.37 17.13 -3.28
CA ILE A 162 -8.82 16.99 -3.40
C ILE A 162 -9.17 17.14 -4.87
N VAL A 163 -9.81 16.12 -5.43
CA VAL A 163 -10.36 16.18 -6.78
C VAL A 163 -11.72 16.82 -6.69
N THR A 164 -11.90 17.95 -7.38
CA THR A 164 -13.16 18.69 -7.43
C THR A 164 -13.71 18.75 -8.85
N ARG A 165 -15.03 18.91 -8.95
CA ARG A 165 -15.75 19.08 -10.22
C ARG A 165 -16.47 20.41 -10.22
N THR A 166 -16.09 21.32 -11.11
CA THR A 166 -16.68 22.67 -11.18
C THR A 166 -17.27 22.96 -12.57
N PRO A 167 -18.41 23.68 -12.66
CA PRO A 167 -18.97 24.06 -13.96
C PRO A 167 -17.99 24.87 -14.82
N SER A 168 -17.84 24.46 -16.08
CA SER A 168 -16.97 25.16 -17.02
C SER A 168 -17.53 26.55 -17.34
N PRO A 169 -16.73 27.63 -17.19
CA PRO A 169 -17.18 28.98 -17.51
C PRO A 169 -17.30 29.22 -19.03
N SER A 170 -16.64 28.39 -19.85
CA SER A 170 -16.53 28.57 -21.30
C SER A 170 -17.45 27.66 -22.10
N LEU A 171 -17.86 26.52 -21.54
CA LEU A 171 -18.66 25.51 -22.22
C LEU A 171 -19.90 25.18 -21.37
N PRO A 172 -21.12 25.54 -21.82
CA PRO A 172 -22.33 25.12 -21.14
C PRO A 172 -22.45 23.59 -21.18
N ASN A 173 -22.84 22.98 -20.06
CA ASN A 173 -22.96 21.53 -19.86
C ASN A 173 -21.63 20.76 -19.87
N ALA A 174 -20.52 21.45 -19.58
CA ALA A 174 -19.25 20.81 -19.31
C ALA A 174 -18.82 21.16 -17.90
N ASP A 175 -18.13 20.23 -17.25
CA ASP A 175 -17.46 20.47 -15.99
C ASP A 175 -15.94 20.34 -16.17
N ILE A 176 -15.20 21.03 -15.31
CA ILE A 176 -13.75 20.94 -15.21
C ILE A 176 -13.46 20.06 -14.00
N VAL A 177 -12.66 19.01 -14.20
CA VAL A 177 -12.02 18.30 -13.10
C VAL A 177 -10.81 19.10 -12.68
N GLN A 178 -10.78 19.48 -11.40
CA GLN A 178 -9.73 20.27 -10.81
C GLN A 178 -9.09 19.50 -9.65
N ILE A 179 -7.85 19.85 -9.33
CA ILE A 179 -7.19 19.43 -8.10
C ILE A 179 -6.89 20.64 -7.23
N GLU A 180 -7.35 20.56 -5.99
CA GLU A 180 -7.04 21.49 -4.92
C GLU A 180 -6.01 20.86 -3.98
N CYS A 181 -4.99 21.63 -3.60
CA CYS A 181 -3.90 21.17 -2.76
C CYS A 181 -4.01 21.79 -1.37
N TYR A 182 -4.10 20.95 -0.34
CA TYR A 182 -4.16 21.34 1.05
C TYR A 182 -3.00 20.75 1.85
N GLN A 183 -2.69 21.37 2.97
CA GLN A 183 -1.81 20.79 3.97
C GLN A 183 -2.56 19.73 4.76
N LEU A 184 -2.06 18.51 4.80
CA LEU A 184 -2.70 17.40 5.53
C LEU A 184 -2.81 17.70 7.03
N SER A 185 -1.78 18.31 7.62
CA SER A 185 -1.69 18.59 9.05
C SER A 185 -2.59 19.73 9.52
N THR A 186 -2.78 20.77 8.69
CA THR A 186 -3.51 22.00 9.06
C THR A 186 -4.87 22.11 8.41
N GLY A 187 -5.12 21.48 7.26
CA GLY A 187 -6.31 21.70 6.42
C GLY A 187 -6.29 23.02 5.66
N GLU A 188 -5.21 23.81 5.75
CA GLU A 188 -5.05 25.07 5.02
C GLU A 188 -4.55 24.84 3.59
N PRO A 189 -4.74 25.78 2.64
CA PRO A 189 -4.16 25.66 1.30
C PRO A 189 -2.65 25.41 1.32
N HIS A 190 -2.17 24.51 0.47
CA HIS A 190 -0.78 24.08 0.48
C HIS A 190 0.16 25.22 0.03
N PRO A 191 1.22 25.58 0.79
CA PRO A 191 2.03 26.77 0.50
C PRO A 191 2.84 26.68 -0.80
N ARG A 192 3.11 25.45 -1.29
CA ARG A 192 3.81 25.22 -2.56
C ARG A 192 2.88 25.24 -3.78
N GLN A 193 1.57 25.15 -3.58
CA GLN A 193 0.58 25.19 -4.65
C GLN A 193 -0.76 25.66 -4.10
N SER A 194 -1.04 26.96 -4.23
CA SER A 194 -2.30 27.56 -3.76
C SER A 194 -3.36 27.70 -4.85
N ALA A 195 -3.00 27.49 -6.12
CA ALA A 195 -3.91 27.56 -7.24
C ALA A 195 -4.49 26.16 -7.56
N THR A 196 -5.73 26.14 -8.04
CA THR A 196 -6.36 24.93 -8.59
C THR A 196 -5.62 24.45 -9.83
N LEU A 197 -5.55 23.13 -10.00
CA LEU A 197 -4.95 22.48 -11.15
C LEU A 197 -6.05 21.95 -12.06
N ASP A 198 -6.21 22.54 -13.25
CA ASP A 198 -7.17 22.04 -14.23
C ASP A 198 -6.62 20.76 -14.87
N ILE A 199 -7.35 19.65 -14.74
CA ILE A 199 -6.93 18.35 -15.25
C ILE A 199 -7.56 18.07 -16.60
N GLY A 200 -8.89 18.11 -16.67
CA GLY A 200 -9.62 17.73 -17.86
C GLY A 200 -11.03 18.31 -17.88
N LEU A 201 -11.63 18.33 -19.07
CA LEU A 201 -13.03 18.69 -19.27
C LEU A 201 -13.85 17.40 -19.33
N ILE A 202 -14.91 17.35 -18.55
CA ILE A 202 -15.98 16.37 -18.67
C ILE A 202 -17.06 17.00 -19.54
N LEU A 203 -17.42 16.31 -20.61
CA LEU A 203 -18.59 16.66 -21.41
C LEU A 203 -19.76 15.80 -20.92
N ASP A 204 -20.95 16.40 -20.90
CA ASP A 204 -22.21 15.77 -20.48
C ASP A 204 -22.28 15.46 -18.97
N GLU A 205 -23.39 14.84 -18.55
CA GLU A 205 -23.68 14.46 -17.15
C GLU A 205 -22.95 13.18 -16.72
N LEU A 206 -21.83 12.81 -17.36
CA LEU A 206 -21.06 11.63 -16.97
C LEU A 206 -20.30 11.87 -15.67
N ASP A 207 -20.33 10.90 -14.76
CA ASP A 207 -19.50 10.89 -13.56
C ASP A 207 -18.23 10.08 -13.83
N PRO A 208 -17.03 10.70 -13.80
CA PRO A 208 -15.81 9.94 -13.96
C PRO A 208 -15.50 9.15 -12.68
N ASP A 209 -15.04 7.91 -12.88
CA ASP A 209 -14.19 7.24 -11.91
C ASP A 209 -12.81 7.89 -11.95
N THR A 210 -12.37 8.37 -10.80
CA THR A 210 -11.04 8.97 -10.65
C THR A 210 -10.14 8.07 -9.82
N ASP A 211 -8.85 8.10 -10.15
CA ASP A 211 -7.79 7.60 -9.28
C ASP A 211 -6.61 8.57 -9.35
N VAL A 212 -5.99 8.82 -8.20
CA VAL A 212 -4.97 9.85 -8.03
C VAL A 212 -3.80 9.28 -7.29
N GLU A 213 -2.61 9.44 -7.85
CA GLU A 213 -1.37 9.09 -7.17
C GLU A 213 -0.37 10.24 -7.19
N VAL A 214 0.42 10.32 -6.12
CA VAL A 214 1.42 11.38 -5.95
C VAL A 214 2.72 10.83 -5.36
N VAL A 215 3.84 11.14 -6.02
CA VAL A 215 5.19 10.79 -5.55
C VAL A 215 6.12 11.99 -5.74
N GLY A 216 6.61 12.54 -4.63
CA GLY A 216 7.44 13.75 -4.68
C GLY A 216 6.66 14.92 -5.29
N THR A 217 7.19 15.54 -6.35
CA THR A 217 6.49 16.62 -7.07
C THR A 217 5.57 16.12 -8.19
N ARG A 218 5.47 14.80 -8.38
CA ARG A 218 4.82 14.17 -9.52
C ARG A 218 3.43 13.71 -9.13
N LEU A 219 2.45 14.08 -9.95
CA LEU A 219 1.06 13.78 -9.78
C LEU A 219 0.55 13.10 -11.05
N ALA A 220 -0.16 12.00 -10.87
CA ALA A 220 -0.85 11.31 -11.94
C ALA A 220 -2.34 11.15 -11.58
N VAL A 221 -3.21 11.43 -12.55
CA VAL A 221 -4.66 11.49 -12.37
C VAL A 221 -5.31 10.73 -13.51
N ALA A 222 -5.98 9.62 -13.21
CA ALA A 222 -6.82 8.91 -14.17
C ALA A 222 -8.24 9.46 -14.12
N LEU A 223 -8.79 9.74 -15.30
CA LEU A 223 -10.22 9.98 -15.49
C LEU A 223 -10.76 8.86 -16.37
N ILE A 224 -11.70 8.09 -15.86
CA ILE A 224 -12.37 7.02 -16.60
C ILE A 224 -13.87 7.25 -16.59
N PHE A 225 -14.51 6.97 -17.71
CA PHE A 225 -15.96 7.09 -17.87
C PHE A 225 -16.53 5.69 -18.13
N PRO A 226 -16.89 4.91 -17.09
CA PRO A 226 -17.36 3.53 -17.25
C PRO A 226 -18.62 3.42 -18.10
N GLU A 227 -19.46 4.46 -18.09
CA GLU A 227 -20.72 4.54 -18.82
C GLU A 227 -20.54 5.05 -20.26
N ALA A 228 -19.37 5.61 -20.60
CA ALA A 228 -19.13 6.12 -21.93
C ALA A 228 -19.01 4.98 -22.95
N VAL A 229 -19.71 5.12 -24.07
CA VAL A 229 -19.59 4.21 -25.22
C VAL A 229 -18.19 4.33 -25.84
N ASP A 230 -17.62 5.54 -25.84
CA ASP A 230 -16.29 5.82 -26.34
C ASP A 230 -15.29 5.94 -25.20
N THR A 231 -14.40 4.94 -25.10
CA THR A 231 -13.32 4.92 -24.11
C THR A 231 -12.15 5.82 -24.51
N SER A 232 -12.19 6.53 -25.64
CA SER A 232 -11.12 7.47 -26.04
C SER A 232 -10.93 8.61 -25.03
N ASN A 233 -11.95 8.88 -24.22
CA ASN A 233 -11.92 9.91 -23.18
C ASN A 233 -11.28 9.41 -21.87
N ASN A 234 -10.97 8.11 -21.77
CA ASN A 234 -10.28 7.56 -20.61
C ASN A 234 -8.79 7.93 -20.68
N LEU A 235 -8.39 8.90 -19.87
CA LEU A 235 -7.08 9.54 -19.96
C LEU A 235 -6.38 9.56 -18.61
N LEU A 236 -5.07 9.36 -18.65
CA LEU A 236 -4.16 9.54 -17.53
C LEU A 236 -3.33 10.80 -17.75
N TYR A 237 -3.53 11.77 -16.88
CA TYR A 237 -2.79 13.02 -16.86
C TYR A 237 -1.58 12.86 -15.95
N VAL A 238 -0.42 13.35 -16.37
CA VAL A 238 0.81 13.32 -15.57
C VAL A 238 1.42 14.70 -15.55
N LEU A 239 1.52 15.29 -14.37
CA LEU A 239 1.96 16.67 -14.18
C LEU A 239 2.84 16.84 -12.95
N ASP A 240 3.49 17.99 -12.87
CA ASP A 240 4.18 18.44 -11.68
C ASP A 240 3.21 19.29 -10.85
N TRP A 241 2.77 18.80 -9.69
CA TRP A 241 1.68 19.44 -8.93
C TRP A 241 2.08 20.78 -8.32
N GLU A 242 3.37 21.03 -8.09
CA GLU A 242 3.84 22.30 -7.55
C GLU A 242 3.85 23.42 -8.59
N SER A 243 4.07 23.06 -9.85
CA SER A 243 4.11 24.03 -10.95
C SER A 243 2.84 24.02 -11.82
N GLY A 244 1.99 23.01 -11.67
CA GLY A 244 0.83 22.72 -12.51
C GLY A 244 1.19 22.38 -13.97
N LYS A 245 2.47 22.14 -14.27
CA LYS A 245 2.91 21.91 -15.65
C LYS A 245 2.72 20.44 -16.04
N PRO A 246 2.12 20.14 -17.20
CA PRO A 246 2.08 18.78 -17.71
C PRO A 246 3.50 18.31 -18.01
N LEU A 247 3.78 17.05 -17.67
CA LEU A 247 5.08 16.41 -17.93
C LEU A 247 5.10 15.65 -19.25
N ARG A 248 3.92 15.35 -19.78
CA ARG A 248 3.68 14.72 -21.07
C ARG A 248 2.23 14.93 -21.50
N ASP A 249 1.93 14.57 -22.74
CA ASP A 249 0.56 14.49 -23.22
C ASP A 249 -0.23 13.41 -22.46
N PRO A 250 -1.55 13.60 -22.26
CA PRO A 250 -2.41 12.62 -21.59
C PRO A 250 -2.33 11.25 -22.26
N LEU A 251 -2.19 10.21 -21.44
CA LEU A 251 -2.06 8.84 -21.89
C LEU A 251 -3.43 8.16 -21.98
N PRO A 252 -3.78 7.49 -23.10
CA PRO A 252 -4.98 6.67 -23.14
C PRO A 252 -4.86 5.49 -22.18
N ILE A 253 -5.88 5.28 -21.36
CA ILE A 253 -5.96 4.19 -20.39
C ILE A 253 -7.26 3.41 -20.53
N THR A 254 -7.24 2.16 -20.08
CA THR A 254 -8.43 1.30 -20.08
C THR A 254 -9.01 1.09 -18.69
N THR A 255 -8.28 1.50 -17.66
CA THR A 255 -8.44 1.08 -16.26
C THR A 255 -7.89 2.17 -15.34
N THR A 256 -8.52 2.38 -14.18
CA THR A 256 -8.08 3.40 -13.21
C THR A 256 -6.86 2.95 -12.44
N ALA A 257 -6.53 1.66 -12.48
CA ALA A 257 -5.41 1.09 -11.75
C ALA A 257 -4.05 1.47 -12.35
N PHE A 258 -3.39 2.40 -11.67
CA PHE A 258 -1.99 2.72 -11.88
C PHE A 258 -1.30 3.05 -10.56
N THR A 259 0.03 3.02 -10.55
CA THR A 259 0.82 3.52 -9.42
C THR A 259 2.19 3.96 -9.89
N PHE A 260 2.78 4.91 -9.18
CA PHE A 260 4.21 5.19 -9.32
C PHE A 260 5.04 4.03 -8.75
N ILE A 261 5.90 3.44 -9.57
CA ILE A 261 6.93 2.50 -9.11
C ILE A 261 8.27 3.19 -8.87
N ASP A 262 8.44 4.43 -9.29
CA ASP A 262 9.42 5.40 -8.81
C ASP A 262 8.93 6.80 -9.18
N ALA A 263 9.66 7.86 -8.82
CA ALA A 263 9.22 9.22 -9.12
C ALA A 263 9.03 9.51 -10.63
N ASN A 264 9.64 8.75 -11.53
CA ASN A 264 9.61 8.98 -12.97
C ASN A 264 9.02 7.82 -13.77
N THR A 265 8.58 6.74 -13.11
CA THR A 265 8.04 5.55 -13.77
C THR A 265 6.69 5.19 -13.18
N LEU A 266 5.68 5.22 -14.02
CA LEU A 266 4.33 4.73 -13.76
C LEU A 266 4.23 3.28 -14.16
N LEU A 267 3.48 2.53 -13.37
CA LEU A 267 2.97 1.23 -13.76
C LEU A 267 1.48 1.35 -14.05
N LEU A 268 1.11 1.02 -15.28
CA LEU A 268 -0.27 0.94 -15.74
C LEU A 268 -0.70 -0.52 -15.72
N VAL A 269 -1.87 -0.79 -15.15
CA VAL A 269 -2.36 -2.16 -14.99
C VAL A 269 -3.49 -2.40 -15.97
N SER A 270 -3.28 -3.30 -16.93
CA SER A 270 -4.33 -3.73 -17.86
C SER A 270 -4.72 -5.19 -17.59
N PRO A 271 -5.88 -5.66 -18.10
CA PRO A 271 -6.30 -7.05 -17.93
C PRO A 271 -5.34 -8.11 -18.53
N ARG A 272 -4.37 -7.70 -19.36
CA ARG A 272 -3.45 -8.60 -20.06
C ARG A 272 -1.98 -8.35 -19.78
N ALA A 273 -1.63 -7.20 -19.21
CA ALA A 273 -0.24 -6.83 -18.98
C ALA A 273 -0.09 -5.73 -17.91
N LEU A 274 1.06 -5.73 -17.25
CA LEU A 274 1.56 -4.61 -16.45
C LEU A 274 2.48 -3.78 -17.33
N LYS A 275 2.14 -2.52 -17.65
CA LYS A 275 2.93 -1.67 -18.56
C LYS A 275 3.67 -0.59 -17.79
N LEU A 276 4.99 -0.56 -17.90
CA LEU A 276 5.83 0.49 -17.32
C LEU A 276 6.03 1.64 -18.31
N VAL A 277 5.74 2.86 -17.88
CA VAL A 277 5.80 4.08 -18.69
C VAL A 277 6.57 5.16 -17.95
N ARG A 278 7.46 5.88 -18.65
CA ARG A 278 8.20 7.01 -18.06
C ARG A 278 7.41 8.31 -18.16
N CYS A 279 7.38 9.09 -17.09
CA CYS A 279 6.57 10.31 -16.99
C CYS A 279 7.01 11.45 -17.92
N GLY A 280 8.28 11.49 -18.34
CA GLY A 280 8.84 12.58 -19.17
C GLY A 280 9.45 12.12 -20.50
N ALA A 281 9.12 10.91 -20.96
CA ALA A 281 9.57 10.44 -22.27
C ALA A 281 8.52 10.77 -23.35
N GLU A 282 8.97 11.32 -24.49
CA GLU A 282 8.11 11.58 -25.66
C GLU A 282 7.63 10.29 -26.34
N ASP A 283 8.35 9.18 -26.17
CA ASP A 283 7.95 7.88 -26.73
C ASP A 283 7.01 7.14 -25.77
N ASP A 284 5.89 6.66 -26.30
CA ASP A 284 4.93 5.77 -25.63
C ASP A 284 5.47 4.33 -25.43
N GLY A 285 6.71 4.10 -25.85
CA GLY A 285 7.47 2.87 -25.73
C GLY A 285 7.75 2.46 -24.29
N GLY A 286 6.71 1.94 -23.62
CA GLY A 286 6.84 1.22 -22.36
C GLY A 286 7.38 -0.20 -22.52
N VAL A 287 7.59 -0.87 -21.39
CA VAL A 287 7.82 -2.32 -21.32
C VAL A 287 6.56 -2.95 -20.77
N SER A 288 6.03 -3.96 -21.46
CA SER A 288 4.84 -4.68 -20.99
C SER A 288 5.24 -6.01 -20.39
N PHE A 289 4.81 -6.26 -19.17
CA PHE A 289 4.94 -7.55 -18.49
C PHE A 289 3.62 -8.29 -18.68
N LEU A 290 3.60 -9.23 -19.63
CA LEU A 290 2.39 -9.96 -19.97
C LEU A 290 1.93 -10.81 -18.79
N LEU A 291 0.63 -10.82 -18.57
CA LEU A 291 -0.05 -11.63 -17.56
C LEU A 291 -0.45 -12.98 -18.18
N PRO A 292 -0.61 -14.05 -17.38
CA PRO A 292 -1.01 -15.34 -17.90
C PRO A 292 -2.44 -15.26 -18.46
N ALA A 293 -2.71 -16.05 -19.50
CA ALA A 293 -4.07 -16.15 -20.05
C ALA A 293 -5.00 -16.80 -19.02
N LEU A 294 -5.98 -16.04 -18.55
CA LEU A 294 -6.99 -16.57 -17.63
C LEU A 294 -8.10 -17.32 -18.39
N ALA A 295 -8.81 -18.18 -17.68
CA ALA A 295 -10.01 -18.84 -18.22
C ALA A 295 -11.03 -17.78 -18.69
N PRO A 296 -11.86 -18.04 -19.71
CA PRO A 296 -12.87 -17.07 -20.18
C PRO A 296 -13.85 -16.59 -19.11
N ARG A 297 -14.04 -17.38 -18.05
CA ARG A 297 -14.88 -17.07 -16.89
C ARG A 297 -14.19 -16.23 -15.80
N CYS A 298 -12.87 -16.09 -15.88
CA CYS A 298 -12.09 -15.27 -14.97
C CYS A 298 -11.96 -13.87 -15.56
N ARG A 299 -12.17 -12.84 -14.73
CA ARG A 299 -11.96 -11.44 -15.12
C ARG A 299 -10.94 -10.80 -14.21
N MET A 300 -9.99 -10.08 -14.81
CA MET A 300 -9.12 -9.18 -14.07
C MET A 300 -9.81 -7.84 -13.86
N LEU A 301 -10.07 -7.45 -12.62
CA LEU A 301 -10.58 -6.13 -12.22
C LEU A 301 -9.43 -5.35 -11.61
N PRO A 302 -8.64 -4.66 -12.41
CA PRO A 302 -7.40 -4.10 -11.95
C PRO A 302 -7.68 -3.04 -10.89
N HIS A 303 -7.06 -3.22 -9.72
CA HIS A 303 -6.92 -2.17 -8.72
C HIS A 303 -5.47 -2.11 -8.29
N THR A 304 -4.95 -0.92 -8.10
CA THR A 304 -3.64 -0.70 -7.49
C THR A 304 -3.83 -0.35 -6.03
N ALA A 305 -2.94 -0.87 -5.21
CA ALA A 305 -2.79 -0.42 -3.84
C ALA A 305 -1.30 -0.28 -3.59
N GLN A 306 -0.88 0.91 -3.17
CA GLN A 306 0.46 1.14 -2.70
C GLN A 306 0.46 1.10 -1.18
N ALA A 307 1.28 0.23 -0.60
CA ALA A 307 1.63 0.34 0.82
C ALA A 307 2.33 1.70 1.01
N SER A 308 1.57 2.70 1.49
CA SER A 308 1.87 4.13 1.73
C SER A 308 3.03 4.78 0.96
N SER A 309 2.78 5.97 0.40
CA SER A 309 3.73 6.79 -0.38
C SER A 309 5.17 6.72 0.17
N GLY A 310 6.03 5.97 -0.51
CA GLY A 310 7.44 5.92 -0.16
C GLY A 310 8.05 7.32 -0.30
N LEU A 311 8.72 7.80 0.74
CA LEU A 311 9.57 9.00 0.69
C LEU A 311 10.66 8.83 -0.38
N TRP A 312 10.38 9.27 -1.61
CA TRP A 312 11.40 9.65 -2.58
C TRP A 312 11.83 11.07 -2.26
N SER A 313 12.69 11.23 -1.25
CA SER A 313 13.40 12.49 -1.08
C SER A 313 14.74 12.36 -1.81
N PRO A 314 14.99 13.06 -2.93
CA PRO A 314 16.36 13.20 -3.40
C PRO A 314 17.12 13.88 -2.27
N ILE A 315 18.16 13.21 -1.76
CA ILE A 315 19.05 13.78 -0.73
C ILE A 315 19.70 15.02 -1.34
N THR A 316 19.08 16.20 -1.19
CA THR A 316 19.74 17.48 -1.40
C THR A 316 20.41 17.84 -0.06
N PRO A 317 21.76 17.92 0.02
CA PRO A 317 22.46 18.09 1.29
C PRO A 317 22.16 19.38 2.07
N ASN A 318 21.34 20.31 1.54
CA ASN A 318 21.29 21.70 2.01
C ASN A 318 19.88 22.33 2.13
N SER A 319 18.78 21.57 2.08
CA SER A 319 17.46 22.15 2.36
C SER A 319 17.13 22.02 3.85
N ASN A 320 16.87 23.15 4.52
CA ASN A 320 16.30 23.19 5.87
C ASN A 320 15.11 22.22 5.98
N PRO A 321 14.97 21.44 7.06
CA PRO A 321 13.90 20.46 7.17
C PRO A 321 12.54 21.20 7.17
N PRO A 322 11.62 20.90 6.23
CA PRO A 322 10.25 21.35 6.36
C PRO A 322 9.65 20.78 7.65
N THR A 323 8.71 21.51 8.21
CA THR A 323 7.99 21.24 9.45
C THR A 323 7.58 19.77 9.59
N ARG A 324 8.20 19.09 10.57
CA ARG A 324 7.79 17.88 11.30
C ARG A 324 6.59 17.11 10.71
N SER A 325 6.78 16.45 9.57
CA SER A 325 5.95 15.31 9.18
C SER A 325 6.28 14.16 10.13
N ARG A 326 5.29 13.76 10.92
CA ARG A 326 5.37 12.72 11.95
C ARG A 326 4.74 11.45 11.41
N SER A 327 5.42 10.81 10.46
CA SER A 327 5.33 9.37 10.35
C SER A 327 6.46 8.76 9.53
N PRO A 328 7.00 7.60 9.96
CA PRO A 328 8.07 6.90 9.28
C PRO A 328 7.53 5.64 8.56
N PHE A 329 8.43 4.75 8.11
CA PHE A 329 8.21 3.49 7.37
C PHE A 329 8.11 3.75 5.86
N LEU A 330 9.13 3.44 5.03
CA LEU A 330 9.26 2.16 4.31
C LEU A 330 10.65 2.01 3.66
N VAL A 331 11.00 0.79 3.24
CA VAL A 331 12.21 0.41 2.48
C VAL A 331 11.78 -0.21 1.15
N ASP A 332 12.60 -0.08 0.09
CA ASP A 332 12.35 -0.29 -1.35
C ASP A 332 11.69 -1.61 -1.86
N ASP A 333 11.25 -2.54 -1.01
CA ASP A 333 10.64 -3.81 -1.40
C ASP A 333 9.14 -3.87 -1.10
N ASN A 334 8.40 -2.83 -1.49
CA ASN A 334 6.95 -2.83 -1.36
C ASN A 334 6.32 -3.74 -2.42
N PRO A 335 5.30 -4.52 -2.04
CA PRO A 335 4.50 -5.23 -2.98
C PRO A 335 3.67 -4.25 -3.80
N LEU A 336 3.50 -4.56 -5.07
CA LEU A 336 2.47 -3.98 -5.90
C LEU A 336 1.32 -4.99 -5.98
N LEU A 337 0.13 -4.51 -5.63
CA LEU A 337 -1.10 -5.22 -5.87
C LEU A 337 -1.71 -4.86 -7.22
N VAL A 338 -2.22 -5.89 -7.89
CA VAL A 338 -3.16 -5.80 -8.99
C VAL A 338 -4.35 -6.65 -8.60
N ASN A 339 -5.42 -6.00 -8.16
CA ASN A 339 -6.62 -6.73 -7.77
C ASN A 339 -7.37 -7.29 -9.00
N SER A 340 -8.27 -8.23 -8.75
CA SER A 340 -9.35 -8.69 -9.62
C SER A 340 -10.43 -9.35 -8.75
N GLN A 341 -11.35 -10.14 -9.29
CA GLN A 341 -12.03 -11.14 -8.43
C GLN A 341 -11.02 -12.10 -7.73
N PHE A 342 -9.73 -11.99 -8.07
CA PHE A 342 -8.56 -12.63 -7.47
C PHE A 342 -7.41 -11.61 -7.31
N MET A 343 -6.63 -11.66 -6.24
CA MET A 343 -5.49 -10.75 -6.08
C MET A 343 -4.28 -11.27 -6.84
N LEU A 344 -3.67 -10.46 -7.70
CA LEU A 344 -2.28 -10.64 -8.09
C LEU A 344 -1.40 -9.79 -7.18
N TRP A 345 -0.72 -10.46 -6.25
CA TRP A 345 0.36 -9.88 -5.47
C TRP A 345 1.66 -9.95 -6.24
N THR A 346 2.38 -8.84 -6.38
CA THR A 346 3.76 -8.86 -6.87
C THR A 346 4.65 -8.25 -5.79
N SER A 347 5.66 -8.96 -5.29
CA SER A 347 6.35 -8.55 -4.05
C SER A 347 7.63 -7.75 -4.23
N ARG A 348 8.12 -7.61 -5.46
CA ARG A 348 9.46 -7.07 -5.71
C ARG A 348 9.44 -5.97 -6.75
N ARG A 349 9.02 -4.78 -6.32
CA ARG A 349 9.20 -3.50 -7.04
C ARG A 349 10.59 -3.41 -7.70
N ASN A 350 11.64 -3.68 -6.94
CA ASN A 350 13.03 -3.63 -7.42
C ASN A 350 13.34 -4.61 -8.55
N GLU A 351 12.70 -5.78 -8.57
CA GLU A 351 12.90 -6.74 -9.65
C GLU A 351 12.23 -6.27 -10.95
N LEU A 352 11.02 -5.71 -10.85
CA LEU A 352 10.36 -5.08 -11.99
C LEU A 352 11.17 -3.89 -12.53
N LEU A 353 11.67 -3.02 -11.64
CA LEU A 353 12.54 -1.89 -12.01
C LEU A 353 13.86 -2.34 -12.64
N ALA A 354 14.51 -3.37 -12.09
CA ALA A 354 15.75 -3.90 -12.64
C ALA A 354 15.53 -4.48 -14.04
N ARG A 355 14.43 -5.21 -14.25
CA ARG A 355 14.04 -5.73 -15.57
C ARG A 355 13.68 -4.61 -16.53
N PHE A 356 12.97 -3.58 -16.06
CA PHE A 356 12.66 -2.39 -16.83
C PHE A 356 13.91 -1.64 -17.31
N ALA A 357 14.87 -1.46 -16.41
CA ALA A 357 16.14 -0.82 -16.72
C ALA A 357 16.99 -1.63 -17.72
N ALA A 358 16.86 -2.96 -17.69
CA ALA A 358 17.58 -3.85 -18.61
C ALA A 358 16.88 -4.06 -19.96
N ALA A 359 15.56 -3.90 -20.03
CA ALA A 359 14.78 -4.11 -21.24
C ALA A 359 14.91 -2.93 -22.22
N ALA A 360 14.93 -3.24 -23.53
CA ALA A 360 14.74 -2.22 -24.56
C ALA A 360 13.30 -1.68 -24.50
N SER A 361 13.08 -0.44 -24.95
CA SER A 361 11.72 0.08 -25.10
C SER A 361 10.91 -0.79 -26.08
N LYS A 362 9.61 -0.96 -25.82
CA LYS A 362 8.67 -1.74 -26.66
C LYS A 362 8.93 -3.25 -26.68
N VAL A 363 9.30 -3.82 -25.53
CA VAL A 363 9.40 -5.27 -25.34
C VAL A 363 8.25 -5.77 -24.47
N ASP A 364 7.58 -6.81 -24.96
CA ASP A 364 6.62 -7.59 -24.17
C ASP A 364 7.36 -8.78 -23.54
N ILE A 365 7.34 -8.87 -22.21
CA ILE A 365 8.00 -9.90 -21.42
C ILE A 365 6.95 -10.92 -20.94
N PRO A 366 6.99 -12.18 -21.39
CA PRO A 366 6.03 -13.22 -21.00
C PRO A 366 6.01 -13.49 -19.50
N PHE A 367 4.84 -13.80 -18.93
CA PHE A 367 4.68 -14.11 -17.51
C PHE A 367 5.68 -15.16 -17.01
N ALA A 368 5.92 -16.22 -17.78
CA ALA A 368 6.84 -17.30 -17.41
C ALA A 368 8.28 -16.82 -17.10
N GLU A 369 8.71 -15.67 -17.64
CA GLU A 369 10.06 -15.14 -17.44
C GLU A 369 10.19 -14.25 -16.20
N TRP A 370 9.11 -13.57 -15.77
CA TRP A 370 9.16 -12.58 -14.69
C TRP A 370 8.23 -12.89 -13.52
N GLY A 371 7.06 -13.45 -13.80
CA GLY A 371 5.96 -13.61 -12.86
C GLY A 371 6.22 -14.61 -11.75
N PRO A 372 6.52 -15.89 -12.03
CA PRO A 372 6.54 -16.94 -11.02
C PRO A 372 7.42 -16.63 -9.80
N ALA A 373 8.61 -16.05 -10.01
CA ALA A 373 9.55 -15.76 -8.92
C ALA A 373 9.15 -14.54 -8.07
N SER A 374 8.33 -13.64 -8.62
CA SER A 374 8.06 -12.32 -8.06
C SER A 374 6.59 -12.06 -7.73
N SER A 375 5.70 -13.00 -8.05
CA SER A 375 4.25 -12.85 -7.87
C SER A 375 3.60 -14.02 -7.14
N ARG A 376 2.40 -13.76 -6.59
CA ARG A 376 1.49 -14.69 -5.96
C ARG A 376 0.06 -14.34 -6.33
N PHE A 377 -0.72 -15.34 -6.70
CA PHE A 377 -2.16 -15.19 -6.85
C PHE A 377 -2.82 -15.57 -5.52
N LEU A 378 -3.68 -14.70 -5.01
CA LEU A 378 -4.50 -14.95 -3.83
C LEU A 378 -5.96 -15.02 -4.25
N ASP A 379 -6.70 -15.95 -3.66
CA ASP A 379 -8.14 -16.04 -3.84
C ASP A 379 -8.82 -15.00 -2.94
N LEU A 380 -9.49 -14.03 -3.56
CA LEU A 380 -10.28 -13.02 -2.85
C LEU A 380 -11.74 -13.33 -3.06
N THR A 381 -12.25 -14.31 -2.31
CA THR A 381 -13.65 -14.71 -2.44
C THR A 381 -14.63 -13.63 -1.94
N SER A 382 -14.15 -12.58 -1.28
CA SER A 382 -14.99 -11.44 -0.87
C SER A 382 -14.90 -10.28 -1.90
N PRO A 383 -15.95 -10.02 -2.69
CA PRO A 383 -15.99 -8.92 -3.65
C PRO A 383 -16.04 -7.53 -3.01
N TRP A 384 -16.21 -7.45 -1.68
CA TRP A 384 -16.48 -6.21 -0.95
C TRP A 384 -15.26 -5.57 -0.28
N GLN A 385 -14.06 -6.17 -0.40
CA GLN A 385 -12.86 -5.54 0.14
C GLN A 385 -12.42 -4.38 -0.74
N ASN A 386 -12.42 -3.16 -0.19
CA ASN A 386 -11.74 -2.03 -0.80
C ASN A 386 -10.21 -2.28 -0.73
N PRO A 387 -9.55 -2.59 -1.86
CA PRO A 387 -8.17 -3.08 -1.85
C PRO A 387 -7.15 -2.01 -1.47
N CYS A 388 -7.48 -0.73 -1.60
CA CYS A 388 -6.52 0.38 -1.55
C CYS A 388 -5.79 0.50 -0.19
N THR A 389 -6.39 -0.01 0.88
CA THR A 389 -5.92 0.14 2.27
C THR A 389 -5.74 -1.18 3.01
N SER A 390 -5.87 -2.31 2.32
CA SER A 390 -5.62 -3.63 2.90
C SER A 390 -4.14 -4.04 2.90
N LEU A 391 -3.23 -3.11 2.61
CA LEU A 391 -1.78 -3.32 2.52
C LEU A 391 -0.96 -2.43 3.46
N ALA A 392 0.03 -3.02 4.13
CA ALA A 392 1.07 -2.27 4.83
C ALA A 392 2.42 -3.00 4.77
N GLY A 393 3.40 -2.38 4.12
CA GLY A 393 4.69 -3.02 3.85
C GLY A 393 4.49 -4.35 3.12
N GLN A 394 4.98 -5.45 3.70
CA GLN A 394 4.86 -6.80 3.14
C GLN A 394 3.70 -7.61 3.73
N ARG A 395 2.71 -6.93 4.33
CA ARG A 395 1.52 -7.55 4.92
C ARG A 395 0.27 -7.14 4.16
N TYR A 396 -0.61 -8.11 4.02
CA TYR A 396 -1.95 -7.98 3.47
C TYR A 396 -2.95 -8.44 4.52
N VAL A 397 -4.02 -7.69 4.72
CA VAL A 397 -5.12 -8.12 5.58
C VAL A 397 -6.35 -8.45 4.73
N SER A 398 -7.07 -9.49 5.10
CA SER A 398 -8.29 -9.91 4.42
C SER A 398 -9.30 -10.46 5.43
N ILE A 399 -10.58 -10.38 5.06
CA ILE A 399 -11.71 -10.94 5.79
C ILE A 399 -12.73 -11.53 4.79
N ALA A 400 -13.16 -12.77 5.01
CA ALA A 400 -14.07 -13.48 4.11
C ALA A 400 -15.53 -13.13 4.47
N VAL A 401 -16.06 -12.03 3.93
CA VAL A 401 -17.44 -11.62 4.18
C VAL A 401 -18.38 -12.44 3.30
N GLU A 402 -19.07 -13.41 3.90
CA GLU A 402 -20.19 -14.12 3.26
C GLU A 402 -21.52 -13.41 3.53
N ASP A 403 -21.67 -12.87 4.75
CA ASP A 403 -22.83 -12.15 5.26
C ASP A 403 -22.35 -11.10 6.27
N HIS A 404 -22.92 -9.89 6.22
CA HIS A 404 -22.52 -8.74 7.03
C HIS A 404 -22.58 -9.02 8.54
N ASP A 405 -23.54 -9.86 8.96
CA ASP A 405 -23.76 -10.18 10.37
C ASP A 405 -22.97 -11.38 10.87
N THR A 406 -22.35 -12.17 9.97
CA THR A 406 -21.64 -13.39 10.37
C THR A 406 -20.19 -13.06 10.73
N PRO A 407 -19.80 -13.14 12.02
CA PRO A 407 -18.42 -12.85 12.39
C PRO A 407 -17.48 -13.85 11.71
N VAL A 408 -16.38 -13.40 11.14
CA VAL A 408 -15.40 -14.23 10.42
C VAL A 408 -13.99 -13.88 10.87
N PRO A 409 -13.04 -14.82 10.79
CA PRO A 409 -11.66 -14.52 11.19
C PRO A 409 -11.02 -13.51 10.24
N VAL A 410 -10.17 -12.65 10.80
CA VAL A 410 -9.26 -11.79 10.04
C VAL A 410 -8.02 -12.61 9.69
N VAL A 411 -7.58 -12.51 8.43
CA VAL A 411 -6.42 -13.23 7.91
C VAL A 411 -5.36 -12.24 7.46
N VAL A 412 -4.17 -12.33 8.07
CA VAL A 412 -2.99 -11.56 7.67
C VAL A 412 -2.07 -12.46 6.86
N HIS A 413 -1.75 -12.05 5.63
CA HIS A 413 -0.76 -12.68 4.77
C HIS A 413 0.55 -11.89 4.86
N ASP A 414 1.54 -12.46 5.54
CA ASP A 414 2.85 -11.85 5.75
C ASP A 414 3.87 -12.45 4.77
N PHE A 415 4.26 -11.64 3.79
CA PHE A 415 5.23 -11.99 2.75
C PHE A 415 6.68 -11.74 3.16
N THR A 416 6.93 -11.38 4.43
CA THR A 416 8.28 -11.06 4.90
C THR A 416 9.17 -12.32 4.88
N PRO A 417 10.31 -12.32 4.16
CA PRO A 417 11.17 -13.50 4.02
C PRO A 417 11.76 -14.01 5.35
N THR A 418 11.88 -13.15 6.36
CA THR A 418 12.35 -13.49 7.70
C THR A 418 11.27 -14.23 8.49
N THR A 419 10.01 -13.79 8.41
CA THR A 419 8.84 -14.47 8.99
C THR A 419 8.66 -15.86 8.38
N VAL A 420 8.73 -15.98 7.05
CA VAL A 420 8.69 -17.27 6.34
C VAL A 420 9.78 -18.22 6.83
N ARG A 421 11.04 -17.75 6.92
CA ARG A 421 12.16 -18.56 7.43
C ARG A 421 11.98 -18.95 8.90
N ARG A 422 11.43 -18.06 9.73
CA ARG A 422 11.14 -18.34 11.14
C ARG A 422 10.13 -19.47 11.27
N VAL A 423 9.01 -19.40 10.53
CA VAL A 423 7.96 -20.43 10.55
C VAL A 423 8.49 -21.78 10.06
N ARG A 424 9.29 -21.81 8.98
CA ARG A 424 9.94 -23.05 8.51
C ARG A 424 10.80 -23.72 9.58
N ARG A 425 11.57 -22.93 10.35
CA ARG A 425 12.38 -23.47 11.45
C ARG A 425 11.51 -24.01 12.57
N LEU A 426 10.50 -23.25 13.00
CA LEU A 426 9.57 -23.69 14.04
C LEU A 426 8.85 -24.98 13.66
N LEU A 427 8.44 -25.13 12.41
CA LEU A 427 7.84 -26.37 11.90
C LEU A 427 8.80 -27.56 11.91
N ALA A 428 10.08 -27.33 11.60
CA ALA A 428 11.09 -28.38 11.64
C ALA A 428 11.40 -28.83 13.08
N ASP A 429 11.36 -27.90 14.04
CA ASP A 429 11.70 -28.16 15.44
C ASP A 429 10.50 -28.72 16.22
N ASN A 430 9.32 -28.10 16.10
CA ASN A 430 8.08 -28.50 16.77
C ASN A 430 6.84 -27.96 16.02
N PRO A 431 6.15 -28.79 15.21
CA PRO A 431 4.96 -28.37 14.47
C PRO A 431 3.85 -27.76 15.33
N ALA A 432 3.70 -28.20 16.58
CA ALA A 432 2.68 -27.69 17.50
C ALA A 432 2.99 -26.29 18.06
N ALA A 433 4.18 -25.74 17.80
CA ALA A 433 4.58 -24.42 18.30
C ALA A 433 4.04 -23.24 17.48
N LEU A 434 3.34 -23.50 16.36
CA LEU A 434 2.80 -22.44 15.51
C LEU A 434 1.46 -21.90 15.98
N ASP A 435 0.61 -22.74 16.55
CA ASP A 435 -0.70 -22.30 17.02
C ASP A 435 -0.56 -21.56 18.35
N SER A 436 -1.16 -20.37 18.44
CA SER A 436 -1.32 -19.64 19.68
C SER A 436 -2.79 -19.65 20.11
N GLU A 437 -3.06 -19.19 21.33
CA GLU A 437 -4.44 -19.00 21.80
C GLU A 437 -5.21 -18.00 20.93
N THR A 438 -4.51 -17.07 20.28
CA THR A 438 -5.09 -15.95 19.54
C THR A 438 -5.01 -16.10 18.01
N ALA A 439 -4.14 -16.97 17.48
CA ALA A 439 -3.96 -17.15 16.05
C ALA A 439 -3.63 -18.59 15.66
N LYS A 440 -4.09 -18.98 14.47
CA LYS A 440 -3.59 -20.14 13.73
C LYS A 440 -2.59 -19.67 12.70
N ILE A 441 -1.39 -20.25 12.71
CA ILE A 441 -0.29 -19.84 11.83
C ILE A 441 0.03 -21.00 10.89
N ARG A 442 0.03 -20.72 9.59
CA ARG A 442 0.51 -21.68 8.59
C ARG A 442 1.42 -21.03 7.58
N ILE A 443 2.32 -21.82 7.00
CA ILE A 443 3.11 -21.41 5.85
C ILE A 443 2.41 -21.86 4.57
N VAL A 444 2.33 -20.95 3.59
CA VAL A 444 1.91 -21.28 2.24
C VAL A 444 3.15 -21.30 1.36
N GLU A 445 3.51 -22.50 0.92
CA GLU A 445 4.73 -22.73 0.14
C GLU A 445 4.56 -22.38 -1.35
N ALA A 446 5.70 -22.25 -2.03
CA ALA A 446 5.78 -22.12 -3.47
C ALA A 446 5.09 -23.29 -4.18
N ASP A 447 4.38 -23.00 -5.28
CA ASP A 447 3.60 -24.01 -6.01
C ASP A 447 4.50 -25.00 -6.79
N ALA A 448 5.82 -24.73 -6.86
CA ALA A 448 6.80 -25.45 -7.67
C ALA A 448 6.97 -26.94 -7.32
N ASN A 449 6.57 -27.37 -6.11
CA ASN A 449 6.93 -28.69 -5.59
C ASN A 449 5.77 -29.68 -5.42
N ALA A 450 4.49 -29.28 -5.51
CA ALA A 450 3.42 -30.26 -5.28
C ALA A 450 2.88 -30.88 -6.58
N PRO A 451 2.54 -32.18 -6.52
CA PRO A 451 1.98 -32.90 -7.64
C PRO A 451 0.63 -32.26 -8.05
N PRO A 452 0.30 -32.26 -9.36
CA PRO A 452 -0.90 -31.61 -9.89
C PRO A 452 -2.21 -32.00 -9.18
N SER A 453 -2.29 -33.21 -8.64
CA SER A 453 -3.52 -33.81 -8.10
C SER A 453 -3.92 -33.36 -6.69
N GLU A 454 -2.97 -32.93 -5.83
CA GLU A 454 -3.28 -32.52 -4.44
C GLU A 454 -3.42 -31.00 -4.30
N GLN A 455 -2.70 -30.22 -5.12
CA GLN A 455 -2.75 -28.75 -5.10
C GLN A 455 -4.02 -28.16 -5.73
N GLN A 456 -4.60 -28.83 -6.75
CA GLN A 456 -5.82 -28.36 -7.41
C GLN A 456 -7.04 -28.37 -6.49
N GLN A 457 -7.06 -29.18 -5.43
CA GLN A 457 -8.19 -29.27 -4.51
C GLN A 457 -8.06 -28.33 -3.29
N GLN A 458 -6.88 -27.83 -2.96
CA GLN A 458 -6.66 -27.07 -1.71
C GLN A 458 -6.36 -25.58 -1.90
N GLN A 459 -5.94 -25.11 -3.08
CA GLN A 459 -5.46 -23.73 -3.25
C GLN A 459 -6.44 -22.79 -3.97
N PHE A 460 -7.37 -23.32 -4.76
CA PHE A 460 -8.40 -22.53 -5.42
C PHE A 460 -9.73 -23.26 -5.26
N HIS A 461 -10.41 -23.02 -4.13
CA HIS A 461 -11.78 -23.53 -3.95
C HIS A 461 -12.81 -22.78 -4.80
N CYS A 462 -12.37 -21.86 -5.68
CA CYS A 462 -13.23 -21.28 -6.69
C CYS A 462 -13.36 -22.26 -7.88
N PRO A 463 -14.47 -23.03 -8.00
CA PRO A 463 -14.72 -23.91 -9.15
C PRO A 463 -14.78 -23.16 -10.48
N ALA A 464 -14.69 -21.82 -10.46
CA ALA A 464 -14.67 -20.92 -11.60
C ALA A 464 -13.26 -20.64 -12.17
N ILE A 465 -12.17 -21.25 -11.68
CA ILE A 465 -10.83 -21.06 -12.25
C ILE A 465 -10.30 -22.40 -12.77
N GLU A 466 -10.43 -22.63 -14.08
CA GLU A 466 -9.59 -23.59 -14.78
C GLU A 466 -8.77 -22.72 -15.73
N PRO A 467 -7.62 -22.18 -15.28
CA PRO A 467 -6.86 -21.30 -16.14
C PRO A 467 -6.46 -22.12 -17.38
N ALA A 468 -6.43 -21.47 -18.56
CA ALA A 468 -6.02 -22.15 -19.78
C ALA A 468 -4.60 -22.75 -19.64
N GLU A 469 -3.79 -22.11 -18.78
CA GLU A 469 -2.45 -22.55 -18.38
C GLU A 469 -2.31 -22.54 -16.86
N ARG A 470 -1.62 -23.53 -16.28
CA ARG A 470 -1.33 -23.56 -14.83
C ARG A 470 -0.51 -22.32 -14.45
N VAL A 471 -1.08 -21.44 -13.65
CA VAL A 471 -0.38 -20.29 -13.06
C VAL A 471 0.45 -20.78 -11.87
N VAL A 472 1.77 -20.68 -11.96
CA VAL A 472 2.70 -21.09 -10.89
C VAL A 472 3.20 -19.85 -10.16
N SER A 473 3.00 -19.81 -8.84
CA SER A 473 3.61 -18.81 -7.97
C SER A 473 4.69 -19.43 -7.09
N GLN A 474 5.90 -18.86 -7.09
CA GLN A 474 7.00 -19.30 -6.25
C GLN A 474 7.17 -18.50 -4.96
N MET A 475 6.34 -17.49 -4.75
CA MET A 475 6.43 -16.71 -3.54
C MET A 475 5.67 -17.38 -2.39
N ALA A 476 6.42 -17.73 -1.34
CA ALA A 476 5.87 -18.24 -0.10
C ALA A 476 5.48 -17.08 0.84
N TYR A 477 4.51 -17.32 1.70
CA TYR A 477 4.08 -16.38 2.73
C TYR A 477 3.62 -17.10 3.99
N VAL A 478 3.47 -16.36 5.08
CA VAL A 478 2.90 -16.85 6.33
C VAL A 478 1.48 -16.32 6.45
N GLU A 479 0.52 -17.22 6.62
CA GLU A 479 -0.86 -16.88 6.90
C GLU A 479 -1.09 -16.93 8.41
N ILE A 480 -1.58 -15.82 8.96
CA ILE A 480 -1.91 -15.64 10.38
C ILE A 480 -3.41 -15.39 10.44
N THR A 481 -4.17 -16.41 10.87
CA THR A 481 -5.63 -16.36 10.97
C THR A 481 -6.03 -16.13 12.41
N SER A 482 -6.81 -15.09 12.69
CA SER A 482 -7.33 -14.84 14.03
C SER A 482 -8.24 -15.97 14.49
N THR A 483 -8.13 -16.37 15.76
CA THR A 483 -9.09 -17.30 16.38
C THR A 483 -10.40 -16.60 16.73
N GLU A 484 -10.30 -15.34 17.15
CA GLU A 484 -11.43 -14.44 17.28
C GLU A 484 -12.05 -14.15 15.91
N ARG A 485 -13.37 -14.00 15.91
CA ARG A 485 -14.17 -13.72 14.72
C ARG A 485 -14.75 -12.31 14.83
N PHE A 486 -14.73 -11.58 13.72
CA PHE A 486 -15.11 -10.19 13.64
C PHE A 486 -16.23 -10.02 12.60
N ALA A 487 -17.25 -9.23 12.92
CA ALA A 487 -18.27 -8.81 11.97
C ALA A 487 -17.85 -7.46 11.37
N PHE A 488 -16.77 -7.49 10.58
CA PHE A 488 -16.32 -6.33 9.82
C PHE A 488 -16.73 -6.50 8.36
N ASP A 489 -17.14 -5.41 7.73
CA ASP A 489 -17.49 -5.36 6.31
C ASP A 489 -16.24 -5.19 5.45
N ALA A 490 -15.27 -4.44 5.96
CA ALA A 490 -13.97 -4.25 5.33
C ALA A 490 -12.85 -4.23 6.38
N VAL A 491 -11.62 -4.50 5.94
CA VAL A 491 -10.42 -4.42 6.78
C VAL A 491 -9.33 -3.64 6.08
N HIS A 492 -8.74 -2.73 6.85
CA HIS A 492 -7.61 -1.91 6.49
C HIS A 492 -6.43 -2.24 7.40
N ILE A 493 -5.22 -1.97 6.94
CA ILE A 493 -4.00 -2.21 7.70
C ILE A 493 -3.02 -1.07 7.46
N ASN A 494 -2.38 -0.65 8.53
CA ASN A 494 -1.18 0.18 8.46
C ASN A 494 -0.05 -0.53 9.23
N ASN A 495 1.07 0.16 9.47
CA ASN A 495 2.20 -0.44 10.16
C ASN A 495 1.95 -0.72 11.66
N THR A 496 0.93 -0.12 12.27
CA THR A 496 0.70 -0.13 13.73
C THR A 496 -0.59 -0.83 14.14
N CYS A 497 -1.57 -0.98 13.24
CA CYS A 497 -2.89 -1.51 13.53
C CYS A 497 -3.59 -2.15 12.32
N ILE A 498 -4.65 -2.90 12.61
CA ILE A 498 -5.71 -3.29 11.67
C ILE A 498 -6.95 -2.47 12.03
N ILE A 499 -7.65 -1.95 11.03
CA ILE A 499 -8.91 -1.21 11.20
C ILE A 499 -10.00 -2.06 10.55
N GLY A 500 -11.00 -2.46 11.32
CA GLY A 500 -12.20 -3.11 10.82
C GLY A 500 -13.32 -2.11 10.71
N ASP A 501 -13.86 -1.93 9.50
CA ASP A 501 -15.05 -1.14 9.28
C ASP A 501 -16.29 -1.95 9.63
N LYS A 502 -17.22 -1.35 10.36
CA LYS A 502 -18.51 -1.94 10.70
C LYS A 502 -19.62 -0.99 10.29
N VAL A 503 -20.15 -1.24 9.10
CA VAL A 503 -21.33 -0.62 8.50
C VAL A 503 -22.54 -1.43 8.95
N ARG A 504 -23.31 -0.90 9.89
CA ARG A 504 -24.49 -1.64 10.38
C ARG A 504 -25.67 -1.38 9.45
N GLY A 505 -26.39 -2.44 9.13
CA GLY A 505 -27.67 -2.32 8.43
C GLY A 505 -28.66 -1.45 9.22
N ARG A 506 -29.73 -1.00 8.54
CA ARG A 506 -30.78 -0.01 8.90
C ARG A 506 -31.35 0.07 10.34
N ASP A 507 -30.93 -0.76 11.27
CA ASP A 507 -31.41 -0.75 12.66
C ASP A 507 -30.49 0.11 13.54
N ASP A 508 -30.80 1.42 13.68
CA ASP A 508 -30.43 2.43 14.71
C ASP A 508 -29.03 2.45 15.36
N ASP A 509 -28.10 1.57 15.01
CA ASP A 509 -26.77 1.49 15.59
C ASP A 509 -25.80 2.34 14.77
N ASP A 510 -25.00 3.18 15.46
CA ASP A 510 -24.01 4.03 14.81
C ASP A 510 -22.94 3.20 14.07
N ASP A 511 -22.64 3.62 12.84
CA ASP A 511 -21.50 3.10 12.08
C ASP A 511 -20.20 3.44 12.79
N MET A 512 -19.29 2.47 12.81
CA MET A 512 -18.04 2.61 13.55
C MET A 512 -16.90 1.85 12.89
N ILE A 513 -15.69 2.27 13.25
CA ILE A 513 -14.48 1.51 12.98
C ILE A 513 -13.93 0.96 14.28
N GLN A 514 -13.41 -0.26 14.25
CA GLN A 514 -12.68 -0.86 15.35
C GLN A 514 -11.20 -0.96 15.00
N VAL A 515 -10.35 -0.37 15.83
CA VAL A 515 -8.89 -0.33 15.61
C VAL A 515 -8.19 -1.31 16.54
N LEU A 516 -7.49 -2.28 15.98
CA LEU A 516 -6.71 -3.31 16.66
C LEU A 516 -5.22 -2.94 16.63
N TYR A 517 -4.66 -2.45 17.74
CA TYR A 517 -3.27 -1.94 17.78
C TYR A 517 -2.25 -3.05 18.08
N PHE A 518 -1.22 -3.21 17.25
CA PHE A 518 -0.18 -4.23 17.40
C PHE A 518 1.16 -3.70 17.93
N GLY A 519 1.39 -2.38 17.96
CA GLY A 519 2.54 -1.80 18.66
C GLY A 519 2.89 -0.39 18.26
#